data_AF-A0A7C0Y0M5-F1
#
_entry.id   AF-A0A7C0Y0M5-F1
#
_cell.length_a   1.000
_cell.length_b   1.000
_cell.length_c   1.000
_cell.angle_alpha   90.00
_cell.angle_beta   90.00
_cell.angle_gamma   90.00
#
_symmetry.space_group_name_H-M   'P 1'
#
loop_
_entity.id
_entity.type
_entity.pdbx_description
1 polymer ?
#
loop_
_entity_poly.entity_id
_entity_poly.type
_entity_poly.pdbx_seq_one_letter_code
_entity_poly.pdbx_strand_id
1 'polypeptide(L)'
;MSLEDEKLLEKYLREELRVVNKSLPVRRKSLKELLKEEYPYVLTRDGGIHMFRRSELRYAYELLGDELAAKLYLPIILEVRTEFSETVVSVSDEVA
;
A
#
# COMPACT_ATOMS: atom_id res chain seq x y z
N MET A 1 8.36 -33.84 1.34
CA MET A 1 9.29 -32.69 1.32
C MET A 1 9.78 -32.47 2.73
N SER A 2 11.05 -32.15 2.93
CA SER A 2 11.55 -31.81 4.26
C SER A 2 11.05 -30.42 4.67
N LEU A 3 11.00 -30.13 5.97
CA LEU A 3 10.70 -28.80 6.52
C LEU A 3 11.67 -27.71 6.02
N GLU A 4 12.86 -28.12 5.59
CA GLU A 4 13.92 -27.23 5.10
C GLU A 4 13.70 -26.86 3.63
N ASP A 5 13.21 -27.80 2.82
CA ASP A 5 12.79 -27.56 1.44
C ASP A 5 11.60 -26.59 1.36
N GLU A 6 10.64 -26.71 2.29
CA GLU A 6 9.46 -25.85 2.36
C GLU A 6 9.83 -24.39 2.70
N LYS A 7 10.73 -24.19 3.67
CA LYS A 7 11.26 -22.85 4.01
C LYS A 7 12.05 -22.23 2.87
N LEU A 8 12.84 -23.04 2.17
CA LEU A 8 13.61 -22.59 1.03
C LEU A 8 12.68 -22.15 -0.11
N LEU A 9 11.65 -22.94 -0.40
CA LEU A 9 10.63 -22.64 -1.39
C LEU A 9 9.85 -21.36 -1.04
N GLU A 10 9.42 -21.20 0.21
CA GLU A 10 8.74 -19.98 0.68
C GLU A 10 9.62 -18.74 0.49
N LYS A 11 10.92 -18.84 0.78
CA LYS A 11 11.87 -17.75 0.60
C LYS A 11 11.99 -17.34 -0.88
N TYR A 12 12.11 -18.30 -1.80
CA TYR A 12 12.17 -18.01 -3.23
C TYR A 12 10.87 -17.37 -3.75
N LEU A 13 9.71 -17.92 -3.36
CA LEU A 13 8.40 -17.37 -3.71
C LEU A 13 8.20 -15.94 -3.20
N ARG A 14 8.65 -15.64 -1.97
CA ARG A 14 8.59 -14.27 -1.43
C ARG A 14 9.43 -13.29 -2.27
N GLU A 15 10.60 -13.68 -2.73
CA GLU A 15 11.44 -12.81 -3.57
C GLU A 15 10.82 -12.59 -4.96
N GLU A 16 10.26 -13.63 -5.58
CA GLU A 16 9.53 -13.47 -6.86
C GLU A 16 8.30 -12.54 -6.71
N LEU A 17 7.52 -12.71 -5.64
CA LEU A 17 6.37 -11.83 -5.35
C LEU A 17 6.79 -10.38 -5.07
N ARG A 18 8.01 -10.14 -4.53
CA ARG A 18 8.55 -8.78 -4.38
C ARG A 18 8.81 -8.13 -5.73
N VAL A 19 9.23 -8.88 -6.75
CA VAL A 19 9.46 -8.37 -8.11
C VAL A 19 8.16 -7.99 -8.79
N VAL A 20 7.12 -8.83 -8.67
CA VAL A 20 5.79 -8.57 -9.25
C VAL A 20 5.18 -7.29 -8.66
N ASN A 21 5.36 -7.08 -7.36
CA ASN A 21 4.79 -5.97 -6.61
C ASN A 21 5.81 -4.86 -6.27
N LYS A 22 6.80 -4.65 -7.14
CA LYS A 22 7.91 -3.71 -6.89
C LYS A 22 7.47 -2.25 -6.70
N SER A 23 6.34 -1.86 -7.28
CA SER A 23 5.79 -0.51 -7.13
C SER A 23 5.00 -0.32 -5.83
N LEU A 24 4.87 -1.36 -4.99
CA LEU A 24 4.29 -1.21 -3.66
C LEU A 24 5.19 -0.36 -2.75
N PRO A 25 4.60 0.39 -1.81
CA PRO A 25 5.34 1.16 -0.84
C PRO A 25 6.18 0.25 0.08
N VAL A 26 7.38 0.70 0.44
CA VAL A 26 8.19 0.10 1.51
C VAL A 26 7.51 0.30 2.86
N ARG A 27 6.97 1.50 3.08
CA ARG A 27 6.19 1.89 4.25
C ARG A 27 5.07 2.83 3.81
N ARG A 28 3.85 2.54 4.25
CA ARG A 28 2.71 3.46 4.13
C ARG A 28 2.80 4.53 5.22
N LYS A 29 2.24 5.71 4.94
CA LYS A 29 2.13 6.83 5.90
C LYS A 29 0.66 7.15 6.09
N SER A 30 0.27 7.58 7.28
CA SER A 30 -1.08 8.08 7.52
C SER A 30 -1.32 9.37 6.73
N LEU A 31 -2.58 9.67 6.42
CA LEU A 31 -2.97 10.94 5.82
C LEU A 31 -2.48 12.13 6.67
N LYS A 32 -2.57 12.01 8.00
CA LYS A 32 -2.08 13.02 8.96
C LYS A 32 -0.56 13.23 8.91
N GLU A 33 0.22 12.17 8.69
CA GLU A 33 1.67 12.29 8.47
C GLU A 33 1.95 13.02 7.15
N LEU A 34 1.30 12.61 6.05
CA LEU A 34 1.53 13.16 4.71
C LEU A 34 1.16 14.65 4.62
N LEU A 35 0.12 15.11 5.32
CA LEU A 35 -0.28 16.52 5.33
C LEU A 35 0.76 17.46 5.96
N LYS A 36 1.68 16.92 6.78
CA LYS A 36 2.77 17.69 7.41
C LYS A 36 3.97 17.87 6.47
N GLU A 37 4.04 17.09 5.40
CA GLU A 37 5.17 17.13 4.45
C GLU A 37 4.98 18.26 3.44
N GLU A 38 6.05 19.00 3.13
CA GLU A 38 6.04 20.00 2.06
C GLU A 38 5.77 19.31 0.70
N TYR A 39 6.49 18.21 0.46
CA TYR A 39 6.33 17.32 -0.68
C TYR A 39 5.96 15.92 -0.17
N PRO A 40 4.69 15.54 -0.14
CA PRO A 40 4.28 14.25 0.42
C PRO A 40 4.58 13.09 -0.54
N TYR A 41 5.29 12.07 -0.04
CA TYR A 41 5.63 10.88 -0.82
C TYR A 41 5.82 9.62 0.04
N VAL A 42 5.86 8.46 -0.62
CA VAL A 42 6.38 7.20 -0.06
C VAL A 42 7.44 6.60 -0.98
N LEU A 43 8.37 5.84 -0.40
CA LEU A 43 9.35 5.05 -1.16
C LEU A 43 8.70 3.76 -1.64
N THR A 44 8.96 3.38 -2.89
CA THR A 44 8.53 2.11 -3.48
C THR A 44 9.63 1.05 -3.39
N ARG A 45 9.28 -0.24 -3.46
CA ARG A 45 10.25 -1.34 -3.32
C ARG A 45 11.27 -1.40 -4.46
N ASP A 46 10.98 -0.80 -5.61
CA ASP A 46 11.92 -0.59 -6.73
C ASP A 46 12.86 0.60 -6.54
N GLY A 47 12.82 1.27 -5.38
CA GLY A 47 13.67 2.42 -5.05
C GLY A 47 13.16 3.76 -5.58
N GLY A 48 12.00 3.78 -6.25
CA GLY A 48 11.33 5.00 -6.69
C GLY A 48 10.59 5.73 -5.57
N ILE A 49 9.89 6.79 -5.96
CA ILE A 49 8.97 7.54 -5.11
C ILE A 49 7.57 7.55 -5.72
N HIS A 50 6.56 7.39 -4.87
CA HIS A 50 5.17 7.70 -5.19
C HIS A 50 4.83 9.04 -4.54
N MET A 51 4.67 10.08 -5.35
CA MET A 51 4.27 11.42 -4.92
C MET A 51 2.76 11.54 -4.78
N PHE A 52 2.30 12.24 -3.75
CA PHE A 52 0.89 12.57 -3.56
C PHE A 52 0.62 14.03 -3.92
N ARG A 53 -0.54 14.29 -4.53
CA ARG A 53 -1.02 15.67 -4.71
C ARG A 53 -1.54 16.19 -3.38
N ARG A 54 -0.98 17.30 -2.87
CA ARG A 54 -1.46 17.92 -1.62
C ARG A 54 -2.94 18.32 -1.66
N SER A 55 -3.48 18.65 -2.84
CA SER A 55 -4.91 18.95 -3.00
C SER A 55 -5.79 17.74 -2.65
N GLU A 56 -5.44 16.55 -3.15
CA GLU A 56 -6.19 15.31 -2.90
C GLU A 56 -6.11 14.90 -1.42
N LEU A 57 -4.93 15.05 -0.80
CA LEU A 57 -4.78 14.78 0.64
C LEU A 57 -5.64 15.73 1.49
N ARG A 58 -5.70 17.02 1.13
CA ARG A 58 -6.57 17.98 1.84
C ARG A 58 -8.04 17.65 1.65
N TYR A 59 -8.44 17.30 0.44
CA TYR A 59 -9.81 16.88 0.17
C TYR A 59 -10.22 15.64 0.98
N ALA A 60 -9.35 14.62 1.03
CA ALA A 60 -9.58 13.45 1.87
C ALA A 60 -9.70 13.82 3.37
N TYR A 61 -8.88 14.77 3.83
CA TYR A 61 -8.94 15.26 5.22
C TYR A 61 -10.25 15.98 5.52
N GLU A 62 -10.73 16.82 4.61
CA GLU A 62 -12.00 17.53 4.75
C GLU A 62 -13.20 16.58 4.85
N LEU A 63 -13.14 15.43 4.17
CA LEU A 63 -14.18 14.40 4.24
C LEU A 63 -14.14 13.57 5.54
N LEU A 64 -12.94 13.28 6.05
CA LEU A 64 -12.72 12.32 7.14
C LEU A 64 -12.59 12.96 8.53
N GLY A 65 -12.10 14.20 8.59
CA GLY A 65 -11.73 14.85 9.84
C GLY A 65 -10.46 14.27 10.49
N ASP A 66 -10.08 14.83 11.64
CA ASP A 66 -8.76 14.58 12.25
C ASP A 66 -8.59 13.16 12.81
N GLU A 67 -9.65 12.56 13.34
CA GLU A 67 -9.60 11.22 13.95
C GLU A 67 -9.29 10.15 12.90
N LEU A 68 -10.06 10.13 11.81
CA LEU A 68 -9.90 9.14 10.73
C LEU A 68 -8.66 9.43 9.89
N ALA A 69 -8.23 10.69 9.76
CA ALA A 69 -6.99 11.03 9.07
C ALA A 69 -5.73 10.43 9.71
N ALA A 70 -5.75 10.17 11.03
CA ALA A 70 -4.65 9.48 11.70
C ALA A 70 -4.64 7.96 11.43
N LYS A 71 -5.77 7.40 10.99
CA LYS A 71 -5.98 5.96 10.76
C LYS A 71 -5.94 5.57 9.28
N LEU A 72 -6.20 6.49 8.35
CA LEU A 72 -6.10 6.23 6.92
C LEU A 72 -4.64 6.19 6.47
N TYR A 73 -4.15 5.02 6.07
CA TYR A 73 -2.82 4.86 5.49
C TYR A 73 -2.82 4.97 3.96
N LEU A 74 -1.79 5.57 3.38
CA LEU A 74 -1.66 5.78 1.94
C LEU A 74 -0.34 5.22 1.38
N PRO A 75 -0.32 4.78 0.10
CA PRO A 75 -1.45 4.69 -0.82
C PRO A 75 -2.45 3.58 -0.42
N ILE A 76 -3.70 3.68 -0.90
CA ILE A 76 -4.70 2.61 -0.76
C ILE A 76 -4.28 1.46 -1.68
N ILE A 77 -4.18 0.26 -1.13
CA ILE A 77 -3.79 -0.93 -1.89
C ILE A 77 -5.06 -1.69 -2.30
N LEU A 78 -5.23 -1.86 -3.61
CA LEU A 78 -6.32 -2.63 -4.19
C LEU A 78 -5.81 -4.03 -4.54
N GLU A 79 -6.43 -5.06 -3.99
CA GLU A 79 -6.15 -6.45 -4.36
C GLU A 79 -7.15 -6.90 -5.43
N VAL A 80 -6.67 -7.19 -6.63
CA VAL A 80 -7.50 -7.69 -7.72
C VAL A 80 -7.51 -9.21 -7.69
N ARG A 81 -8.70 -9.79 -7.52
CA ARG A 81 -8.93 -11.24 -7.50
C ARG A 81 -9.49 -11.68 -8.84
N THR A 82 -8.70 -12.48 -9.55
CA THR A 82 -9.06 -13.05 -10.86
C THR A 82 -9.66 -14.45 -10.75
N GLU A 83 -9.96 -14.90 -9.53
CA GLU A 83 -10.54 -16.20 -9.20
C GLU A 83 -11.98 -16.35 -9.70
N PHE A 84 -12.65 -15.23 -9.93
CA PHE A 84 -14.05 -15.14 -10.32
C PHE A 84 -14.17 -14.83 -11.81
N SER A 85 -15.32 -15.15 -12.40
CA SER A 85 -15.64 -14.76 -13.79
C SER A 85 -15.71 -13.25 -13.99
N GLU A 86 -15.81 -12.49 -12.89
CA GLU A 86 -15.86 -11.04 -12.85
C GLU A 86 -14.62 -10.49 -12.13
N THR A 87 -14.21 -9.28 -12.48
CA THR A 87 -13.11 -8.59 -11.78
C THR A 87 -13.57 -8.19 -10.39
N VAL A 88 -13.06 -8.87 -9.37
CA VAL A 88 -13.30 -8.52 -7.97
C VAL A 88 -12.11 -7.72 -7.45
N VAL A 89 -12.37 -6.58 -6.82
CA VAL A 89 -11.35 -5.75 -6.17
C VAL A 89 -11.67 -5.64 -4.68
N SER A 90 -10.72 -6.01 -3.83
CA SER A 90 -10.84 -5.90 -2.37
C SER A 90 -9.87 -4.88 -1.80
N VAL A 91 -10.34 -4.15 -0.79
CA VAL A 91 -9.54 -3.26 0.06
C VAL A 91 -9.55 -3.84 1.46
N SER A 92 -8.36 -3.99 2.05
CA SER A 92 -8.19 -4.42 3.43
C SER A 92 -7.53 -3.29 4.21
N ASP A 93 -8.33 -2.31 4.60
CA ASP A 93 -7.91 -1.16 5.41
C ASP A 93 -9.07 -0.79 6.36
N GLU A 94 -8.78 -0.21 7.52
CA GLU A 94 -9.82 0.15 8.49
C GLU A 94 -10.66 1.33 7.99
N VAL A 95 -10.04 2.23 7.21
CA VAL A 95 -10.65 3.51 6.81
C VAL A 95 -10.90 3.61 5.29
N ALA A 96 -10.14 2.88 4.47
CA ALA A 96 -10.10 3.06 3.02
C ALA A 96 -11.20 2.33 2.24
#